data_AF-A0A4R5VM98-F1
#
_entry.id   AF-A0A4R5VM98-F1
#
_cell.length_a   1.000
_cell.length_b   1.000
_cell.length_c   1.000
_cell.angle_alpha   90.00
_cell.angle_beta   90.00
_cell.angle_gamma   90.00
#
_symmetry.space_group_name_H-M   'P 1'
#
loop_
_entity.id
_entity.type
_entity.pdbx_description
1 polymer ?
#
loop_
_entity_poly.entity_id
_entity_poly.type
_entity_poly.pdbx_seq_one_letter_code
_entity_poly.pdbx_strand_id
1 'polypeptide(L)' 'MCANITIERKDTDYLGFYKNLPSKICSDCGYDIIEQHELYLNKCEQCIKKEYDWDKK' A
#
# COMPACT_ATOMS: atom_id res chain seq x y z
N MET A 1 -29.88 -0.39 23.94
CA MET A 1 -28.73 0.07 24.73
C MET A 1 -27.57 0.20 23.76
N CYS A 2 -27.12 1.41 23.46
CA CYS A 2 -26.00 1.66 22.54
C CYS A 2 -24.70 1.59 23.34
N ALA A 3 -23.76 0.75 22.91
CA ALA A 3 -22.43 0.74 23.50
C ALA A 3 -21.62 1.90 22.91
N ASN A 4 -21.16 2.81 23.76
CA ASN A 4 -20.20 3.83 23.35
C ASN A 4 -18.80 3.20 23.34
N ILE A 5 -18.26 2.99 22.15
CA ILE A 5 -16.86 2.60 21.98
C ILE A 5 -16.01 3.87 22.01
N THR A 6 -15.21 4.02 23.05
CA THR A 6 -14.17 5.06 23.13
C THR A 6 -12.90 4.51 22.48
N ILE A 7 -12.45 5.13 21.40
CA ILE A 7 -11.19 4.78 20.74
C ILE A 7 -10.11 5.70 21.31
N GLU A 8 -9.24 5.17 22.18
CA GLU A 8 -8.06 5.87 22.69
C GLU A 8 -6.86 5.55 21.81
N ARG A 9 -6.21 6.57 21.23
CA ARG A 9 -4.98 6.40 20.45
C ARG A 9 -3.79 6.25 21.41
N LYS A 10 -3.16 5.08 21.43
CA LYS A 10 -2.06 4.74 22.37
C LYS A 10 -0.67 5.02 21.79
N ASP A 11 -0.62 5.31 20.50
CA ASP A 11 0.56 5.45 19.66
C ASP A 11 1.06 6.90 19.70
N THR A 12 1.74 7.26 20.80
CA THR A 12 2.38 8.58 20.97
C THR A 12 3.76 8.67 20.32
N ASP A 13 4.34 7.53 19.91
CA ASP A 13 5.63 7.49 19.22
C ASP A 13 5.46 7.64 17.71
N TYR A 14 5.23 8.89 17.30
CA TYR A 14 5.15 9.27 15.89
C TYR A 14 6.42 8.91 15.13
N LEU A 15 7.59 9.08 15.73
CA LEU A 15 8.86 8.82 15.06
C LEU A 15 9.06 7.32 14.80
N GLY A 16 8.72 6.47 15.77
CA GLY A 16 8.69 5.02 15.60
C GLY A 16 7.68 4.57 14.54
N PHE A 17 6.50 5.19 14.49
CA PHE A 17 5.51 4.90 13.44
C PHE A 17 6.05 5.18 12.03
N TYR A 18 6.60 6.37 11.79
CA TYR A 18 7.13 6.72 10.46
C TYR A 18 8.37 5.89 10.07
N LYS A 19 9.22 5.53 11.03
CA LYS A 19 10.39 4.67 10.77
C LYS A 19 10.01 3.24 10.39
N ASN A 20 8.86 2.77 10.88
CA ASN A 20 8.36 1.41 10.66
C ASN A 20 7.15 1.39 9.72
N LEU A 21 7.04 2.38 8.82
CA LEU A 21 6.01 2.36 7.79
C LEU A 21 6.15 1.07 6.98
N PRO A 22 5.05 0.31 6.80
CA PRO A 22 5.10 -0.90 6.02
C PRO A 22 5.46 -0.57 4.56
N SER A 23 6.15 -1.49 3.91
CA SER A 23 6.40 -1.44 2.47
C SER A 23 5.09 -1.28 1.71
N LYS A 24 5.13 -0.56 0.59
CA LYS A 24 3.95 -0.39 -0.26
C LYS A 24 3.60 -1.74 -0.90
N ILE A 25 2.37 -2.20 -0.70
CA ILE A 25 1.89 -3.49 -1.22
C ILE A 25 1.05 -3.28 -2.49
N CYS A 26 1.24 -4.15 -3.49
CA CYS A 26 0.44 -4.16 -4.70
C CYS A 26 -1.01 -4.54 -4.42
N SER A 27 -1.97 -3.73 -4.87
CA SER A 27 -3.42 -4.00 -4.73
C SER A 27 -3.89 -5.27 -5.44
N ASP A 28 -3.16 -5.69 -6.47
CA ASP A 28 -3.62 -6.75 -7.38
C ASP A 28 -3.02 -8.12 -7.01
N CYS A 29 -1.76 -8.14 -6.57
CA CYS A 29 -1.04 -9.39 -6.32
C CYS A 29 -0.51 -9.54 -4.89
N GLY A 30 -0.59 -8.51 -4.05
CA GLY A 30 -0.16 -8.57 -2.65
C GLY A 30 1.35 -8.60 -2.43
N TYR A 31 2.17 -8.53 -3.49
CA TYR A 31 3.62 -8.44 -3.38
C TYR A 31 4.07 -7.01 -3.10
N ASP A 32 5.25 -6.87 -2.47
CA ASP A 32 5.92 -5.59 -2.27
C ASP A 32 6.15 -4.89 -3.61
N ILE A 33 5.77 -3.61 -3.68
CA ILE A 33 6.09 -2.74 -4.80
C ILE A 33 7.54 -2.30 -4.62
N ILE A 34 8.43 -2.92 -5.38
CA ILE A 34 9.83 -2.51 -5.47
C ILE A 34 9.87 -1.20 -6.26
N GLU A 35 10.31 -0.13 -5.57
CA GLU A 35 10.56 1.24 -6.02
C GLU A 35 10.13 1.59 -7.46
N GLN A 36 9.03 2.35 -7.57
CA GLN A 36 8.66 3.04 -8.81
C GLN A 36 8.75 4.54 -8.57
N HIS A 37 9.94 5.10 -8.77
CA HIS A 37 10.27 6.49 -8.40
C HIS A 37 9.38 7.55 -9.08
N GLU A 38 8.70 7.19 -10.17
CA GLU A 38 7.85 8.11 -10.94
C GLU A 38 6.35 7.74 -10.93
N LEU A 39 5.93 6.67 -10.24
CA LEU A 39 4.55 6.15 -10.37
C LEU A 39 3.76 6.22 -9.05
N TYR A 40 2.69 7.04 -9.06
CA TYR A 40 1.69 7.10 -8.00
C TYR A 40 0.72 5.91 -7.98
N LEU A 41 1.02 4.82 -8.69
CA LEU A 41 0.13 3.66 -8.81
C LEU A 41 0.25 2.72 -7.61
N ASN A 42 -0.85 2.08 -7.24
CA ASN A 42 -0.88 1.04 -6.19
C ASN A 42 -0.66 -0.38 -6.75
N LYS A 43 -0.16 -0.48 -7.98
CA LYS A 43 0.12 -1.73 -8.67
C LYS A 43 1.63 -1.88 -8.87
N CYS A 44 2.14 -3.10 -8.79
CA CYS A 44 3.53 -3.39 -9.13
C CYS A 44 3.73 -3.40 -10.65
N GLU A 45 4.99 -3.25 -11.08
CA GLU A 45 5.39 -3.24 -12.50
C GLU A 45 4.90 -4.48 -13.26
N GLN A 46 4.89 -5.63 -12.60
CA GLN A 46 4.47 -6.90 -13.20
C GLN A 46 2.97 -6.91 -13.53
N CYS A 47 2.14 -6.38 -12.64
CA CYS A 47 0.70 -6.26 -12.89
C CYS A 47 0.40 -5.20 -13.94
N ILE A 48 1.13 -4.08 -13.91
CA ILE A 48 1.01 -3.01 -14.91
C ILE A 48 1.37 -3.56 -16.30
N LYS A 49 2.50 -4.26 -16.45
CA LYS A 49 2.90 -4.86 -17.73
C LYS A 49 1.85 -5.82 -18.30
N LYS A 50 1.23 -6.65 -17.45
CA LYS A 50 0.15 -7.56 -17.87
C LYS A 50 -1.10 -6.82 -18.36
N GLU A 51 -1.39 -5.65 -17.80
CA GLU A 51 -2.52 -4.82 -18.18
C GLU A 51 -2.28 -4.09 -19.51
N TYR A 52 -1.05 -3.60 -19.73
CA TYR A 52 -0.63 -2.88 -20.95
C TYR A 52 0.07 -3.75 -21.99
N ASP A 53 -0.24 -5.04 -22.01
CA ASP A 53 0.22 -5.94 -23.07
C ASP A 53 -0.47 -5.58 -24.40
N TRP A 54 0.15 -4.66 -25.13
CA TRP A 54 -0.29 -4.15 -26.43
C TRP A 54 -0.28 -5.21 -27.54
N ASP A 55 0.34 -6.38 -27.29
CA ASP A 55 0.45 -7.48 -28.23
C ASP A 55 -0.79 -8.40 -28.27
N LYS A 56 -1.84 -8.12 -27.50
CA LYS A 56 -3.17 -8.72 -27.70
C LYS A 56 -3.93 -8.04 -28.84
N LYS A 57 -3.45 -8.26 -30.07
CA LYS A 57 -4.17 -7.96 -31.31
C LYS A 57 -5.22 -9.02 -31.64
#